data_AF-A0A7C4ZHE6-F1
#
_entry.id   AF-A0A7C4ZHE6-F1
#
_cell.length_a   1.000
_cell.length_b   1.000
_cell.length_c   1.000
_cell.angle_alpha   90.00
_cell.angle_beta   90.00
_cell.angle_gamma   90.00
#
_symmetry.space_group_name_H-M   'P 1'
#
loop_
_entity.id
_entity.type
_entity.pdbx_description
1 polymer ?
#
loop_
_entity_poly.entity_id
_entity_poly.type
_entity_poly.pdbx_seq_one_letter_code
_entity_poly.pdbx_strand_id
1 'polypeptide(L)'
;MTLEETLLQKLAEARPEEAGRHTLQLGDDSSGVVVYLDIERRDLFSCLLWEVRVSRRASFDDLSSQARRLTERITGLLEPLQVDEIDSAAGVARLRSAAPQARGDQRTYYELTLRGSTAELRRWQGSMTSARRQAVAFALTNEALAKLVGDLAS
;
A
#
# COMPACT_ATOMS: atom_id res chain seq x y z
N MET A 1 20.03 -10.29 -2.61
CA MET A 1 19.43 -8.97 -2.33
C MET A 1 17.95 -9.17 -2.12
N THR A 2 17.40 -8.67 -1.03
CA THR A 2 15.95 -8.78 -0.72
C THR A 2 15.15 -7.77 -1.55
N LEU A 3 13.82 -7.90 -1.52
CA LEU A 3 12.93 -6.95 -2.19
C LEU A 3 13.05 -5.55 -1.58
N GLU A 4 13.17 -5.49 -0.25
CA GLU A 4 13.35 -4.27 0.53
C GLU A 4 14.67 -3.58 0.18
N GLU A 5 15.78 -4.33 0.13
CA GLU A 5 17.09 -3.82 -0.28
C GLU A 5 17.06 -3.27 -1.71
N THR A 6 16.43 -4.00 -2.62
CA THR A 6 16.27 -3.58 -4.02
C THR A 6 15.47 -2.28 -4.13
N LEU A 7 14.40 -2.15 -3.35
CA LEU A 7 13.60 -0.93 -3.31
C LEU A 7 14.42 0.25 -2.78
N LEU A 8 15.09 0.07 -1.65
CA LEU A 8 15.92 1.13 -1.06
C LEU A 8 17.02 1.58 -2.02
N GLN A 9 17.69 0.65 -2.70
CA GLN A 9 18.68 0.98 -3.72
C GLN A 9 18.08 1.81 -4.85
N LYS A 10 16.95 1.37 -5.43
CA LYS A 10 16.31 2.13 -6.52
C LYS A 10 15.84 3.52 -6.08
N LEU A 11 15.30 3.65 -4.87
CA LEU A 11 14.89 4.95 -4.33
C LEU A 11 16.08 5.88 -4.10
N ALA A 12 17.23 5.34 -3.67
CA ALA A 12 18.46 6.10 -3.45
C ALA A 12 19.13 6.56 -4.76
N GLU A 13 19.09 5.74 -5.81
CA GLU A 13 19.66 6.05 -7.12
C GLU A 13 18.82 7.06 -7.92
N ALA A 14 17.52 7.13 -7.62
CA ALA A 14 16.58 7.87 -8.43
C ALA A 14 16.54 9.36 -8.00
N ARG A 15 16.79 10.27 -8.94
CA ARG A 15 16.90 11.71 -8.67
C ARG A 15 15.58 12.29 -8.15
N PRO A 16 15.59 13.35 -7.32
CA PRO A 16 14.37 14.08 -7.00
C PRO A 16 13.69 14.52 -8.30
N GLU A 17 12.41 14.15 -8.47
CA GLU A 17 11.64 14.44 -9.67
C GLU A 17 10.75 15.67 -9.45
N GLU A 18 10.46 16.40 -10.53
CA GLU A 18 9.41 17.42 -10.53
C GLU A 18 8.05 16.78 -10.19
N ALA A 19 7.13 17.57 -9.67
CA ALA A 19 5.83 17.04 -9.27
C ALA A 19 5.06 16.45 -10.47
N GLY A 20 4.55 15.24 -10.31
CA GLY A 20 3.81 14.52 -11.34
C GLY A 20 3.60 13.07 -10.96
N ARG A 21 2.49 12.48 -11.42
CA ARG A 21 2.19 11.07 -11.15
C ARG A 21 2.99 10.17 -12.08
N HIS A 22 3.91 9.39 -11.52
CA HIS A 22 4.77 8.45 -12.23
C HIS A 22 4.71 7.07 -11.58
N THR A 23 4.75 6.01 -12.39
CA THR A 23 4.75 4.63 -11.88
C THR A 23 6.17 4.08 -11.89
N LEU A 24 6.68 3.71 -10.71
CA LEU A 24 7.91 2.94 -10.55
C LEU A 24 7.58 1.46 -10.40
N GLN A 25 8.18 0.61 -11.25
CA GLN A 25 8.06 -0.84 -11.16
C GLN A 25 9.36 -1.47 -10.64
N LEU A 26 9.24 -2.43 -9.71
CA LEU A 26 10.34 -3.23 -9.19
C LEU A 26 10.03 -4.72 -9.26
N GLY A 27 11.08 -5.54 -9.40
CA GLY A 27 10.94 -6.98 -9.58
C GLY A 27 10.51 -7.36 -10.99
N ASP A 28 10.50 -8.67 -11.24
CA ASP A 28 10.05 -9.27 -12.47
C ASP A 28 9.38 -10.62 -12.20
N ASP A 29 8.87 -11.26 -13.24
CA ASP A 29 8.23 -12.57 -13.11
C ASP A 29 9.19 -13.66 -12.62
N SER A 30 10.50 -13.46 -12.73
CA SER A 30 11.52 -14.41 -12.26
C SER A 30 11.69 -14.34 -10.73
N SER A 31 11.53 -13.16 -10.11
CA SER A 31 11.46 -13.02 -8.65
C SER A 31 10.12 -13.45 -8.06
N GLY A 32 9.09 -13.65 -8.89
CA GLY A 32 7.75 -14.08 -8.47
C GLY A 32 6.97 -13.02 -7.69
N VAL A 33 7.50 -11.81 -7.58
CA VAL A 33 6.89 -10.63 -6.96
C VAL A 33 7.24 -9.41 -7.80
N VAL A 34 6.22 -8.61 -8.13
CA VAL A 34 6.34 -7.34 -8.83
C VAL A 34 5.68 -6.25 -7.99
N VAL A 35 6.35 -5.12 -7.82
CA VAL A 35 5.89 -3.97 -7.03
C VAL A 35 5.67 -2.80 -7.97
N TYR A 36 4.53 -2.13 -7.82
CA TYR A 36 4.19 -0.89 -8.51
C TYR A 36 3.96 0.20 -7.47
N LEU A 37 4.63 1.34 -7.67
CA LEU A 37 4.49 2.52 -6.84
C LEU A 37 4.06 3.68 -7.71
N ASP A 38 2.86 4.22 -7.46
CA ASP A 38 2.45 5.47 -8.09
C ASP A 38 2.92 6.63 -7.22
N ILE A 39 3.96 7.31 -7.65
CA ILE A 39 4.66 8.37 -6.92
C ILE A 39 4.22 9.73 -7.51
N GLU A 40 3.87 10.67 -6.63
CA GLU A 40 3.61 12.09 -6.94
C GLU A 40 4.90 12.93 -6.84
N ARG A 41 5.72 12.62 -5.84
CA ARG A 41 6.99 13.28 -5.55
C ARG A 41 7.89 12.35 -4.75
N ARG A 42 9.20 12.44 -4.98
CA ARG A 42 10.22 11.77 -4.17
C ARG A 42 11.28 12.78 -3.74
N ASP A 43 11.77 12.64 -2.53
CA ASP A 43 12.97 13.32 -2.04
C ASP A 43 13.99 12.29 -1.51
N LEU A 44 15.02 12.76 -0.80
CA LEU A 44 16.10 11.91 -0.28
C LEU A 44 15.62 10.88 0.74
N PHE A 45 14.54 11.15 1.46
CA PHE A 45 14.12 10.35 2.62
C PHE A 45 12.71 9.77 2.48
N SER A 46 11.90 10.27 1.54
CA SER A 46 10.49 9.95 1.46
C SER A 46 9.91 9.98 0.06
N CYS A 47 8.78 9.29 -0.08
CA CYS A 47 7.94 9.29 -1.26
C CYS A 47 6.53 9.76 -0.89
N LEU A 48 5.98 10.69 -1.67
CA LEU A 48 4.57 11.01 -1.70
C LEU A 48 3.89 10.11 -2.73
N LEU A 49 3.01 9.22 -2.28
CA LEU A 49 2.47 8.09 -3.03
C LEU A 49 0.96 8.20 -3.20
N TRP A 50 0.44 7.82 -4.36
CA TRP A 50 -0.99 7.58 -4.59
C TRP A 50 -1.38 6.14 -4.31
N GLU A 51 -0.48 5.19 -4.61
CA GLU A 51 -0.73 3.75 -4.51
C GLU A 51 0.57 2.99 -4.26
N VAL A 52 0.46 1.93 -3.46
CA VAL A 52 1.45 0.84 -3.39
C VAL A 52 0.74 -0.45 -3.77
N ARG A 53 1.16 -1.10 -4.85
CA ARG A 53 0.62 -2.38 -5.30
C ARG A 53 1.73 -3.42 -5.35
N VAL A 54 1.47 -4.57 -4.74
CA VAL A 54 2.35 -5.75 -4.80
C VAL A 54 1.57 -6.88 -5.45
N SER A 55 2.11 -7.42 -6.54
CA SER A 55 1.57 -8.58 -7.24
C SER A 55 2.53 -9.75 -7.08
N ARG A 56 1.99 -10.90 -6.68
CA ARG A 56 2.75 -12.15 -6.51
C ARG A 56 2.41 -13.12 -7.63
N ARG A 57 3.26 -14.12 -7.85
CA ARG A 57 3.00 -15.21 -8.80
C ARG A 57 1.90 -16.14 -8.32
N ALA A 58 1.90 -16.47 -7.03
CA ALA A 58 0.87 -17.29 -6.39
C ALA A 58 -0.25 -16.42 -5.83
N SER A 59 -1.48 -16.91 -5.91
CA SER A 59 -2.63 -16.27 -5.26
C SER A 59 -2.59 -16.50 -3.75
N PHE A 60 -3.36 -15.70 -3.00
CA PHE A 60 -3.54 -15.94 -1.57
C PHE A 60 -4.40 -17.19 -1.36
N ASP A 61 -3.83 -18.23 -0.75
CA ASP A 61 -4.54 -19.50 -0.51
C ASP A 61 -5.68 -19.34 0.51
N ASP A 62 -5.43 -18.62 1.61
CA ASP A 62 -6.43 -18.27 2.63
C ASP A 62 -6.45 -16.75 2.85
N LEU A 63 -7.40 -16.09 2.20
CA LEU A 63 -7.59 -14.64 2.29
C LEU A 63 -7.85 -14.16 3.73
N SER A 64 -8.55 -14.95 4.55
CA SER A 64 -8.87 -14.57 5.93
C SER A 64 -7.62 -14.59 6.80
N SER A 65 -6.84 -15.67 6.72
CA SER A 65 -5.56 -15.76 7.44
C SER A 65 -4.55 -14.75 6.94
N GLN A 66 -4.49 -14.50 5.63
CA GLN A 66 -3.61 -13.48 5.06
C GLN A 66 -4.01 -12.08 5.54
N ALA A 67 -5.29 -11.72 5.51
CA ALA A 67 -5.77 -10.43 5.98
C ALA A 67 -5.38 -10.19 7.45
N ARG A 68 -5.64 -11.15 8.33
CA ARG A 68 -5.26 -11.04 9.76
C ARG A 68 -3.76 -10.88 9.95
N ARG A 69 -2.95 -11.70 9.26
CA ARG A 69 -1.49 -11.59 9.31
C ARG A 69 -1.01 -10.20 8.90
N LEU A 70 -1.59 -9.62 7.86
CA LEU A 70 -1.21 -8.28 7.39
C LEU A 70 -1.60 -7.17 8.37
N THR A 71 -2.70 -7.31 9.13
CA THR A 71 -3.03 -6.35 10.20
C THR A 71 -1.98 -6.29 11.30
N GLU A 72 -1.32 -7.42 11.61
CA GLU A 72 -0.29 -7.50 12.64
C GLU A 72 1.08 -7.03 12.14
N ARG A 73 1.39 -7.29 10.87
CA ARG A 73 2.70 -7.00 10.28
C ARG A 73 2.86 -5.53 9.85
N ILE A 74 1.80 -4.93 9.30
CA ILE A 74 1.85 -3.56 8.77
C ILE A 74 1.76 -2.56 9.91
N THR A 75 2.93 -2.17 10.43
CA THR A 75 3.08 -1.26 11.59
C THR A 75 3.67 0.11 11.25
N GLY A 76 3.96 0.38 9.98
CA GLY A 76 4.60 1.63 9.51
C GLY A 76 3.66 2.72 9.01
N LEU A 77 2.33 2.48 9.01
CA LEU A 77 1.34 3.46 8.60
C LEU A 77 0.94 4.36 9.77
N LEU A 78 0.41 5.56 9.47
CA LEU A 78 -0.06 6.49 10.50
C LEU A 78 -1.22 5.94 11.34
N GLU A 79 -2.01 5.03 10.76
CA GLU A 79 -3.11 4.36 11.44
C GLU A 79 -2.96 2.85 11.23
N PRO A 80 -3.10 2.02 12.28
CA PRO A 80 -3.05 0.56 12.13
C PRO A 80 -4.23 0.08 11.28
N LEU A 81 -4.02 -0.99 10.52
CA LEU A 81 -5.08 -1.59 9.72
C LEU A 81 -5.87 -2.61 10.56
N GLN A 82 -7.16 -2.70 10.30
CA GLN A 82 -8.04 -3.77 10.75
C GLN A 82 -8.79 -4.37 9.56
N VAL A 83 -9.25 -5.61 9.69
CA VAL A 83 -10.12 -6.23 8.68
C VAL A 83 -11.46 -5.49 8.66
N ASP A 84 -11.84 -4.98 7.49
CA ASP A 84 -13.11 -4.30 7.23
C ASP A 84 -14.12 -5.28 6.63
N GLU A 85 -13.68 -6.07 5.64
CA GLU A 85 -14.54 -7.00 4.92
C GLU A 85 -13.73 -8.20 4.40
N ILE A 86 -14.33 -9.39 4.42
CA ILE A 86 -13.84 -10.57 3.69
C ILE A 86 -15.01 -11.14 2.90
N ASP A 87 -14.94 -11.05 1.59
CA ASP A 87 -15.89 -11.63 0.65
C ASP A 87 -15.23 -12.83 -0.04
N SER A 88 -15.54 -14.03 0.47
CA SER A 88 -15.02 -15.28 -0.07
C SER A 88 -15.59 -15.62 -1.44
N ALA A 89 -16.80 -15.17 -1.77
CA ALA A 89 -17.42 -15.40 -3.06
C ALA A 89 -16.77 -14.54 -4.15
N ALA A 90 -16.45 -13.29 -3.84
CA ALA A 90 -15.73 -12.39 -4.74
C ALA A 90 -14.21 -12.57 -4.74
N GLY A 91 -13.66 -13.35 -3.78
CA GLY A 91 -12.23 -13.56 -3.61
C GLY A 91 -11.50 -12.28 -3.20
N VAL A 92 -12.10 -11.51 -2.28
CA VAL A 92 -11.59 -10.20 -1.83
C VAL A 92 -11.51 -10.15 -0.32
N ALA A 93 -10.41 -9.60 0.19
CA ALA A 93 -10.37 -9.09 1.55
C ALA A 93 -10.03 -7.60 1.51
N ARG A 94 -10.69 -6.82 2.34
CA ARG A 94 -10.46 -5.39 2.51
C ARG A 94 -10.10 -5.11 3.96
N LEU A 95 -9.01 -4.37 4.14
CA LEU A 95 -8.57 -3.85 5.42
C LEU A 95 -8.63 -2.33 5.36
N ARG A 96 -8.91 -1.68 6.48
CA ARG A 96 -8.95 -0.21 6.60
C ARG A 96 -8.28 0.27 7.88
N SER A 97 -7.90 1.54 7.92
CA SER A 97 -7.45 2.19 9.16
C SER A 97 -8.47 1.96 10.29
N ALA A 98 -8.02 1.46 11.43
CA ALA A 98 -8.87 1.22 12.60
C ALA A 98 -9.37 2.52 13.22
N ALA A 99 -8.53 3.56 13.20
CA ALA A 99 -8.87 4.90 13.66
C ALA A 99 -8.58 5.94 12.57
N PRO A 100 -9.46 6.11 11.57
CA PRO A 100 -9.30 7.11 10.51
C PRO A 100 -9.03 8.52 11.05
N GLN A 101 -8.15 9.25 10.40
CA GLN A 101 -7.88 10.65 10.76
C GLN A 101 -9.10 11.52 10.46
N ALA A 102 -9.48 12.35 11.44
CA ALA A 102 -10.61 13.25 11.35
C ALA A 102 -10.14 14.70 11.21
N ARG A 103 -10.72 15.44 10.25
CA ARG A 103 -10.59 16.89 10.15
C ARG A 103 -11.95 17.49 9.79
N GLY A 104 -12.68 17.93 10.81
CA GLY A 104 -14.10 18.28 10.66
C GLY A 104 -14.91 17.07 10.19
N ASP A 105 -15.69 17.26 9.13
CA ASP A 105 -16.50 16.19 8.51
C ASP A 105 -15.69 15.24 7.61
N GLN A 106 -14.43 15.59 7.31
CA GLN A 106 -13.57 14.74 6.49
C GLN A 106 -12.95 13.63 7.33
N ARG A 107 -12.88 12.44 6.71
CA ARG A 107 -12.16 11.28 7.20
C ARG A 107 -11.15 10.85 6.16
N THR A 108 -9.91 10.66 6.61
CA THR A 108 -8.83 10.11 5.81
C THR A 108 -8.42 8.75 6.38
N TYR A 109 -8.33 7.73 5.54
CA TYR A 109 -7.98 6.38 5.96
C TYR A 109 -7.20 5.65 4.86
N TYR A 110 -6.35 4.72 5.27
CA TYR A 110 -5.77 3.72 4.39
C TYR A 110 -6.79 2.61 4.12
N GLU A 111 -6.78 2.10 2.90
CA GLU A 111 -7.51 0.90 2.51
C GLU A 111 -6.53 -0.03 1.77
N LEU A 112 -6.41 -1.26 2.26
CA LEU A 112 -5.67 -2.34 1.63
C LEU A 112 -6.66 -3.35 1.07
N THR A 113 -6.59 -3.60 -0.23
CA THR A 113 -7.40 -4.61 -0.91
C THR A 113 -6.53 -5.78 -1.32
N LEU A 114 -6.92 -6.99 -0.91
CA LEU A 114 -6.34 -8.25 -1.35
C LEU A 114 -7.30 -8.88 -2.36
N ARG A 115 -6.79 -9.22 -3.55
CA ARG A 115 -7.56 -9.92 -4.59
C ARG A 115 -6.63 -10.78 -5.45
N GLY A 116 -6.95 -12.06 -5.57
CA GLY A 116 -6.11 -13.00 -6.33
C GLY A 116 -4.71 -13.07 -5.75
N SER A 117 -3.72 -12.56 -6.47
CA SER A 117 -2.32 -12.45 -6.03
C SER A 117 -1.85 -11.02 -5.77
N THR A 118 -2.77 -10.06 -5.74
CA THR A 118 -2.46 -8.63 -5.64
C THR A 118 -2.91 -8.06 -4.30
N ALA A 119 -2.01 -7.31 -3.67
CA ALA A 119 -2.27 -6.45 -2.53
C ALA A 119 -2.11 -4.98 -2.96
N GLU A 120 -3.17 -4.18 -2.83
CA GLU A 120 -3.20 -2.77 -3.24
C GLU A 120 -3.55 -1.87 -2.05
N LEU A 121 -2.63 -1.00 -1.66
CA LEU A 121 -2.82 0.02 -0.63
C LEU A 121 -3.03 1.39 -1.28
N ARG A 122 -4.11 2.07 -0.87
CA ARG A 122 -4.36 3.48 -1.16
C ARG A 122 -4.74 4.23 0.10
N ARG A 123 -4.65 5.57 0.05
CA ARG A 123 -5.26 6.45 1.04
C ARG A 123 -6.46 7.15 0.45
N TRP A 124 -7.58 7.10 1.15
CA TRP A 124 -8.84 7.70 0.74
C TRP A 124 -9.20 8.86 1.64
N GLN A 125 -9.81 9.88 1.06
CA GLN A 125 -10.50 10.94 1.78
C GLN A 125 -11.98 10.91 1.40
N GLY A 126 -12.85 10.89 2.41
CA GLY A 126 -14.30 10.93 2.25
C GLY A 126 -14.96 11.73 3.37
N SER A 127 -16.29 11.84 3.31
CA SER A 127 -17.10 12.41 4.37
C SER A 127 -17.96 11.32 5.01
N MET A 128 -18.32 11.49 6.28
CA MET A 128 -19.31 10.61 6.92
C MET A 128 -20.73 10.79 6.37
N THR A 129 -20.99 11.92 5.72
CA THR A 129 -22.31 12.27 5.17
C THR A 129 -22.45 11.98 3.67
N SER A 130 -21.40 11.48 3.03
CA SER A 130 -21.39 11.23 1.58
C SER A 130 -20.70 9.92 1.24
N ALA A 131 -21.32 9.14 0.34
CA ALA A 131 -20.69 7.95 -0.23
C ALA A 131 -19.51 8.28 -1.16
N ARG A 132 -19.32 9.54 -1.53
CA ARG A 132 -18.22 9.95 -2.40
C ARG A 132 -16.91 10.00 -1.62
N ARG A 133 -15.92 9.27 -2.12
CA ARG A 133 -14.53 9.30 -1.66
C ARG A 133 -13.59 9.56 -2.83
N GLN A 134 -12.42 10.12 -2.54
CA GLN A 134 -11.35 10.33 -3.51
C GLN A 134 -10.04 9.78 -2.96
N ALA A 135 -9.22 9.21 -3.84
CA ALA A 135 -7.86 8.86 -3.46
C ALA A 135 -7.08 10.15 -3.17
N VAL A 136 -6.17 10.10 -2.21
CA VAL A 136 -5.28 11.22 -1.86
C VAL A 136 -3.86 10.68 -1.70
N ALA A 137 -2.88 11.50 -2.05
CA ALA A 137 -1.49 11.12 -1.86
C ALA A 137 -1.12 11.05 -0.37
N PHE A 138 -0.17 10.19 -0.02
CA PHE A 138 0.32 9.99 1.33
C PHE A 138 1.82 9.82 1.36
N ALA A 139 2.47 10.36 2.39
CA ALA A 139 3.92 10.29 2.53
C ALA A 139 4.32 9.04 3.32
N LEU A 140 5.35 8.34 2.85
CA LEU A 140 6.09 7.33 3.60
C LEU A 140 7.58 7.64 3.49
N THR A 141 8.34 7.38 4.55
CA THR A 141 9.81 7.34 4.42
C THR A 141 10.21 6.16 3.56
N ASN A 142 11.41 6.20 2.98
CA ASN A 142 11.94 5.12 2.16
C ASN A 142 11.98 3.79 2.92
N GLU A 143 12.31 3.82 4.22
CA GLU A 143 12.34 2.65 5.10
C GLU A 143 10.93 2.13 5.42
N ALA A 144 9.98 3.02 5.71
CA ALA A 144 8.60 2.63 5.97
C ALA A 144 7.96 2.01 4.72
N LEU A 145 8.27 2.55 3.54
CA LEU A 145 7.85 2.02 2.26
C LEU A 145 8.48 0.65 1.97
N ALA A 146 9.78 0.48 2.20
CA ALA A 146 10.47 -0.79 2.02
C ALA A 146 9.90 -1.88 2.93
N LYS A 147 9.71 -1.56 4.22
CA LYS A 147 9.06 -2.48 5.17
C LYS A 147 7.64 -2.84 4.72
N LEU A 148 6.84 -1.85 4.32
CA LEU A 148 5.47 -2.08 3.84
C LEU A 148 5.47 -3.04 2.65
N VAL A 149 6.33 -2.82 1.66
CA VAL A 149 6.44 -3.69 0.48
C VAL A 149 6.83 -5.12 0.88
N GLY A 150 7.79 -5.28 1.80
CA GLY A 150 8.17 -6.58 2.34
C GLY A 150 7.03 -7.31 3.06
N ASP A 151 6.24 -6.57 3.85
CA ASP A 151 5.06 -7.12 4.53
C ASP A 151 3.96 -7.55 3.54
N LEU A 152 3.69 -6.73 2.52
CA LEU A 152 2.70 -7.04 1.47
C LEU A 152 3.11 -8.22 0.60
N ALA A 153 4.41 -8.43 0.40
CA ALA A 153 4.95 -9.55 -0.37
C ALA A 153 4.98 -10.88 0.39
N SER A 154 4.71 -10.88 1.70
CA SER A 154 4.84 -12.04 2.59
C SER A 154 3.71 -13.06 2.47
#